data_AF-A0A845PNE0-F1
#
_entry.id   AF-A0A845PNE0-F1
#
_cell.length_a   1.000
_cell.length_b   1.000
_cell.length_c   1.000
_cell.angle_alpha   90.00
_cell.angle_beta   90.00
_cell.angle_gamma   90.00
#
_symmetry.space_group_name_H-M   'P 1'
#
loop_
_entity.id
_entity.type
_entity.pdbx_description
1 polymer ?
#
loop_
_entity_poly.entity_id
_entity_poly.type
_entity_poly.pdbx_seq_one_letter_code
_entity_poly.pdbx_strand_id
1 'polypeptide(L)' 'MAKHITVARSWQELNKWQLEEIVDLYLHHDSENFSSSFNRMILILFQKKKNFWNSLKLESSI' A
#
# COMPACT_ATOMS: atom_id res chain seq x y z
N MET A 1 2.16 12.40 20.09
CA MET A 1 2.30 10.95 20.38
C MET A 1 2.52 10.23 19.06
N ALA A 2 3.65 9.55 18.88
CA ALA A 2 3.93 8.82 17.65
C ALA A 2 2.86 7.73 17.47
N LYS A 3 2.02 7.83 16.43
CA LYS A 3 1.12 6.74 16.04
C LYS A 3 2.01 5.52 15.75
N HIS A 4 1.92 4.49 16.58
CA HIS A 4 2.65 3.25 16.34
C HIS A 4 2.26 2.71 14.98
N ILE A 5 3.19 2.75 14.03
CA ILE A 5 3.05 2.14 12.72
C ILE A 5 3.07 0.63 12.96
N THR A 6 1.90 0.00 13.03
CA THR A 6 1.77 -1.46 13.06
C THR A 6 1.91 -2.00 11.64
N VAL A 7 3.02 -2.68 11.37
CA VAL A 7 3.25 -3.44 10.13
C VAL A 7 2.71 -4.85 10.33
N ALA A 8 2.03 -5.37 9.30
CA ALA A 8 1.57 -6.75 9.29
C ALA A 8 2.77 -7.71 9.37
N ARG A 9 2.72 -8.69 10.27
CA ARG A 9 3.76 -9.72 10.42
C ARG A 9 3.49 -10.96 9.59
N SER A 10 2.27 -11.09 9.08
CA SER A 10 1.82 -12.22 8.29
C SER A 10 0.77 -11.80 7.27
N TRP A 11 0.58 -12.59 6.21
CA TRP A 11 -0.42 -12.34 5.18
C TRP A 11 -1.85 -12.32 5.72
N GLN A 12 -2.11 -13.06 6.80
CA GLN A 12 -3.41 -13.15 7.47
C GLN A 12 -3.80 -11.86 8.18
N GLU A 13 -2.85 -10.98 8.48
CA GLU A 13 -3.09 -9.67 9.09
C GLU A 13 -3.46 -8.59 8.07
N LEU A 14 -3.35 -8.89 6.77
CA LEU A 14 -3.73 -7.99 5.70
C LEU A 14 -5.23 -8.02 5.45
N ASN A 15 -5.80 -6.84 5.21
CA ASN A 15 -7.20 -6.77 4.78
C ASN A 15 -7.35 -7.16 3.30
N LYS A 16 -8.59 -7.45 2.89
CA LYS A 16 -8.93 -7.89 1.53
C LYS A 16 -8.39 -6.93 0.44
N TRP A 17 -8.49 -5.62 0.66
CA TRP A 17 -7.99 -4.65 -0.33
C TRP A 17 -6.47 -4.69 -0.46
N GLN A 18 -5.73 -4.82 0.65
CA GLN A 18 -4.28 -4.94 0.60
C GLN A 18 -3.85 -6.18 -0.18
N LEU A 19 -4.55 -7.31 0.03
CA LEU A 19 -4.29 -8.54 -0.71
C LEU A 19 -4.59 -8.38 -2.21
N GLU A 20 -5.72 -7.76 -2.57
CA GLU A 20 -6.09 -7.50 -3.97
C GLU A 20 -5.05 -6.64 -4.69
N GLU A 21 -4.56 -5.56 -4.07
CA GLU A 21 -3.55 -4.69 -4.69
C GLU A 21 -2.18 -5.37 -4.81
N ILE A 22 -1.80 -6.21 -3.84
CA ILE A 22 -0.54 -6.96 -3.92
C ILE A 22 -0.61 -8.00 -5.04
N VAL A 23 -1.75 -8.68 -5.20
CA VAL A 23 -1.98 -9.60 -6.31
C VAL A 23 -1.95 -8.85 -7.65
N ASP A 24 -2.62 -7.70 -7.76
CA ASP A 24 -2.61 -6.87 -8.96
C ASP A 24 -1.18 -6.42 -9.34
N LEU A 25 -0.40 -5.99 -8.34
CA LEU A 25 1.01 -5.65 -8.52
C LEU A 25 1.83 -6.84 -9.02
N TYR A 26 1.62 -8.03 -8.46
CA TYR A 26 2.33 -9.23 -8.88
C TYR A 26 1.97 -9.64 -10.31
N LEU A 27 0.71 -9.52 -10.71
CA LEU A 27 0.27 -9.90 -12.06
C LEU A 27 0.74 -8.91 -13.14
N HIS A 28 0.93 -7.64 -12.78
CA HIS A 28 1.30 -6.58 -13.72
C HIS A 28 2.73 -6.05 -13.54
N HIS A 29 3.59 -6.74 -12.77
CA HIS A 29 4.97 -6.30 -12.64
C HIS A 29 5.72 -6.57 -13.96
N ASP A 30 6.28 -5.50 -14.54
CA ASP A 30 7.33 -5.60 -15.53
C ASP A 30 8.69 -5.50 -14.80
N SER A 31 9.68 -6.25 -15.29
CA SER A 31 11.06 -6.22 -14.78
C SER A 31 11.66 -4.81 -14.80
N GLU A 32 11.28 -3.98 -15.77
CA GLU A 32 11.72 -2.57 -15.87
C GLU A 32 11.13 -1.69 -14.77
N ASN A 33 9.99 -2.10 -14.18
CA ASN A 33 9.24 -1.33 -13.19
C ASN A 33 9.33 -1.90 -11.77
N PHE A 34 10.22 -2.88 -11.54
CA PHE A 34 10.34 -3.59 -10.26
C PHE A 34 10.47 -2.64 -9.05
N SER A 35 11.33 -1.62 -9.15
CA SER A 35 11.55 -0.66 -8.05
C SER A 35 10.28 0.13 -7.70
N SER A 36 9.51 0.54 -8.70
CA SER A 36 8.23 1.24 -8.53
C SER A 36 7.17 0.32 -7.91
N SER A 37 7.05 -0.90 -8.44
CA SER A 37 6.12 -1.92 -7.93
C SER A 37 6.44 -2.34 -6.50
N PHE A 38 7.73 -2.46 -6.16
CA PHE A 38 8.20 -2.78 -4.82
C PHE A 38 7.85 -1.66 -3.82
N ASN A 39 8.13 -0.40 -4.16
CA ASN A 39 7.75 0.74 -3.33
C ASN A 39 6.23 0.81 -3.11
N ARG A 40 5.44 0.52 -4.15
CA ARG A 40 3.97 0.49 -4.06
C ARG A 40 3.49 -0.66 -3.15
N MET A 41 4.12 -1.83 -3.22
CA MET A 41 3.84 -2.95 -2.31
C MET A 41 4.11 -2.57 -0.85
N ILE A 42 5.26 -1.94 -0.57
CA ILE A 42 5.57 -1.44 0.78
C ILE A 42 4.50 -0.46 1.26
N LEU A 43 4.06 0.47 0.42
CA LEU A 43 3.00 1.41 0.80
C LEU A 43 1.68 0.72 1.12
N ILE A 44 1.28 -0.29 0.34
CA ILE A 44 0.05 -1.07 0.58
C ILE A 44 0.13 -1.80 1.93
N LEU A 45 1.27 -2.41 2.26
CA LEU A 45 1.47 -3.12 3.53
C LEU A 45 1.32 -2.19 4.76
N PHE A 46 1.71 -0.93 4.61
CA PHE A 46 1.66 0.07 5.69
C PHE A 46 0.32 0.84 5.73
N GLN A 47 -0.47 0.81 4.66
CA GLN A 47 -1.78 1.47 4.60
C GLN A 47 -2.92 0.54 4.99
N LYS A 48 -3.59 0.84 6.11
CA LYS A 48 -4.78 0.09 6.55
C LYS A 48 -6.08 0.51 5.86
N LYS A 49 -6.10 1.56 5.03
CA LYS A 49 -7.30 2.05 4.34
C LYS A 49 -7.00 2.54 2.92
N LYS A 50 -7.82 2.11 1.97
CA LYS A 50 -7.79 2.46 0.53
C LYS A 50 -7.77 3.97 0.24
N ASN A 51 -8.34 4.79 1.13
CA ASN A 51 -8.51 6.23 0.92
C ASN A 51 -7.36 7.11 1.43
N PHE A 52 -6.24 6.57 1.91
CA PHE A 52 -5.15 7.41 2.44
C PHE A 52 -4.60 8.40 1.40
N TRP A 53 -4.49 7.99 0.14
CA TRP A 53 -4.10 8.88 -0.96
C TRP A 53 -5.21 9.85 -1.39
N ASN A 54 -6.47 9.44 -1.28
CA ASN A 54 -7.60 10.35 -1.51
C ASN A 54 -7.64 11.47 -0.46
N SER A 55 -7.29 11.19 0.80
CA SER A 55 -7.15 12.23 1.83
C SER A 55 -5.93 13.13 1.59
N LEU A 56 -4.78 12.59 1.17
CA LEU A 56 -3.58 13.40 0.91
C LEU A 56 -3.73 14.32 -0.30
N LYS A 57 -4.44 13.90 -1.36
CA LYS A 57 -4.74 14.77 -2.52
C LYS A 57 -5.65 15.95 -2.18
N LEU A 58 -6.53 15.79 -1.18
CA LEU A 58 -7.41 16.87 -0.72
C LEU A 58 -6.66 17.92 0.12
N GLU A 59 -5.58 17.54 0.81
CA GLU A 59 -4.76 18.48 1.59
C GLU A 59 -3.78 19.30 0.76
N SER A 60 -3.36 18.81 -0.42
CA SER A 60 -2.45 19.54 -1.32
C SER A 60 -3.17 20.51 -2.27
N SER A 61 -4.47 20.72 -2.10
CA SER A 61 -5.32 21.55 -2.97
C SER A 61 -5.94 22.76 -2.25
N ILE A 62 -5.36 23.19 -1.11
CA ILE A 62 -5.70 24.42 -0.39
C ILE A 62 -4.47 25.34 -0.36
#